data_AF-A0A1I5C796-F1
#
_entry.id   AF-A0A1I5C796-F1
#
_cell.length_a   1.000
_cell.length_b   1.000
_cell.length_c   1.000
_cell.angle_alpha   90.00
_cell.angle_beta   90.00
_cell.angle_gamma   90.00
#
_symmetry.space_group_name_H-M   'P 1'
#
loop_
_entity.id
_entity.type
_entity.pdbx_description
1 polymer ?
#
loop_
_entity_poly.entity_id
_entity_poly.type
_entity_poly.pdbx_seq_one_letter_code
_entity_poly.pdbx_strand_id
1 'polypeptide(L)'
;MRYVLLLAAGISLFACTSPTNKTKTNTEEQPGKSADLSEAQIFEKDIVLKAAQNSKGKNKVSDKYFLDGVDMYRNKKDPAKAIELFKQAIFEQPQARAYFELGNALADQENLPDAASAYQLAEALDYKPTSKVLYNLACVYSRAKDRKSAEYYLVSAIEFGYSNVKNIFADKDLEYLRSTDDFNMTVTTAISGATDPSKLQWTLFWHEFKQVSYPLVLDERYGDKLGEDYISYEYERFVAEMRDNEKFSREVGFEFYHVGLAKNSDSIKTLIYAVRNVIMGGTPPPEYYIVSYDGHGKLIDKLLIGGHKKLSEPFRVAKITENGNIEVGLFSQVYKKNPEEEGYEDNELVESKFLNKEFYAISGDGHFVKKDALLGMRF
;
A
#
# COMPACT_ATOMS: atom_id res chain seq x y z
N MET A 1 13.21 -95.59 4.96
CA MET A 1 13.95 -95.44 6.24
C MET A 1 14.30 -93.97 6.44
N ARG A 2 14.08 -93.45 7.65
CA ARG A 2 14.74 -92.29 8.30
C ARG A 2 14.55 -90.86 7.72
N TYR A 3 13.54 -90.17 8.26
CA TYR A 3 13.61 -88.93 9.06
C TYR A 3 14.62 -87.80 8.73
N VAL A 4 14.13 -86.56 8.51
CA VAL A 4 13.98 -85.45 9.50
C VAL A 4 14.26 -84.01 8.97
N LEU A 5 13.30 -83.11 9.30
CA LEU A 5 13.27 -81.64 9.52
C LEU A 5 13.95 -80.64 8.56
N LEU A 6 13.16 -79.63 8.12
CA LEU A 6 13.33 -78.24 8.62
C LEU A 6 12.12 -77.35 8.26
N LEU A 7 11.63 -76.66 9.30
CA LEU A 7 10.60 -75.63 9.32
C LEU A 7 11.23 -74.26 9.04
N ALA A 8 10.62 -73.45 8.18
CA ALA A 8 10.84 -72.00 8.14
C ALA A 8 9.52 -71.29 7.85
N ALA A 9 8.99 -70.60 8.87
CA ALA A 9 7.81 -69.75 8.79
C ALA A 9 8.25 -68.31 8.46
N GLY A 10 7.73 -67.76 7.36
CA GLY A 10 7.75 -66.33 7.07
C GLY A 10 6.36 -65.75 7.29
N ILE A 11 6.20 -64.88 8.28
CA ILE A 11 4.95 -64.14 8.55
C ILE A 11 5.14 -62.72 8.01
N SER A 12 4.39 -62.38 6.97
CA SER A 12 4.17 -61.00 6.50
C SER A 12 2.82 -60.51 7.02
N LEU A 13 2.85 -59.50 7.89
CA LEU A 13 1.67 -58.86 8.47
C LEU A 13 0.99 -57.94 7.44
N PHE A 14 -0.23 -58.29 7.06
CA PHE A 14 -1.23 -57.39 6.47
C PHE A 14 -1.98 -56.69 7.60
N ALA A 15 -2.12 -55.37 7.54
CA ALA A 15 -3.09 -54.62 8.35
C ALA A 15 -4.09 -53.92 7.42
N CYS A 16 -5.34 -54.36 7.51
CA CYS A 16 -6.50 -53.85 6.79
C CYS A 16 -6.93 -52.47 7.31
N THR A 17 -7.27 -51.57 6.39
CA THR A 17 -7.95 -50.30 6.64
C THR A 17 -9.47 -50.49 6.68
N SER A 18 -10.14 -49.91 7.67
CA SER A 18 -11.60 -49.69 7.68
C SER A 18 -11.90 -48.19 7.52
N PRO A 19 -12.95 -47.80 6.78
CA PRO A 19 -13.27 -46.40 6.51
C PRO A 19 -14.11 -45.78 7.63
N THR A 20 -13.76 -44.57 8.06
CA THR A 20 -14.61 -43.76 8.94
C THR A 20 -14.93 -42.40 8.31
N ASN A 21 -16.20 -42.04 8.47
CA ASN A 21 -16.93 -40.94 7.85
C ASN A 21 -16.23 -39.58 7.99
N LYS A 22 -16.22 -38.82 6.88
CA LYS A 22 -15.86 -37.40 6.85
C LYS A 22 -17.00 -36.57 7.44
N THR A 23 -16.93 -36.27 8.72
CA THR A 23 -17.65 -35.14 9.31
C THR A 23 -16.92 -33.87 8.87
N LYS A 24 -17.63 -32.96 8.18
CA LYS A 24 -17.14 -31.60 7.90
C LYS A 24 -16.97 -30.87 9.23
N THR A 25 -15.74 -30.78 9.72
CA THR A 25 -15.38 -29.83 10.77
C THR A 25 -15.23 -28.46 10.11
N ASN A 26 -16.12 -27.54 10.50
CA ASN A 26 -15.87 -26.11 10.39
C ASN A 26 -14.52 -25.85 11.08
N THR A 27 -13.52 -25.47 10.31
CA THR A 27 -12.29 -24.91 10.86
C THR A 27 -12.61 -23.50 11.33
N GLU A 28 -12.96 -23.37 12.60
CA GLU A 28 -12.67 -22.15 13.34
C GLU A 28 -11.17 -21.90 13.20
N GLU A 29 -10.80 -20.84 12.47
CA GLU A 29 -9.42 -20.35 12.38
C GLU A 29 -8.97 -20.00 13.81
N GLN A 30 -8.06 -20.81 14.35
CA GLN A 30 -7.40 -20.53 15.63
C GLN A 30 -6.67 -19.18 15.55
N PRO A 31 -6.72 -18.34 16.60
CA PRO A 31 -5.94 -17.10 16.66
C PRO A 31 -4.45 -17.44 16.46
N GLY A 32 -3.78 -16.71 15.58
CA GLY A 32 -2.34 -16.85 15.37
C GLY A 32 -1.63 -16.70 16.71
N LYS A 33 -0.66 -17.60 17.00
CA LYS A 33 0.16 -17.45 18.21
C LYS A 33 0.89 -16.11 18.15
N SER A 34 0.74 -15.29 19.21
CA SER A 34 1.52 -14.07 19.43
C SER A 34 3.03 -14.35 19.25
N ALA A 35 3.76 -13.33 18.81
CA ALA A 35 5.16 -13.40 18.43
C ALA A 35 6.15 -13.60 19.60
N ASP A 36 5.65 -13.66 20.84
CA ASP A 36 6.43 -13.88 22.08
C ASP A 36 7.58 -12.87 22.24
N LEU A 37 7.28 -11.59 21.98
CA LEU A 37 8.19 -10.46 22.15
C LEU A 37 7.82 -9.65 23.40
N SER A 38 8.81 -9.30 24.21
CA SER A 38 8.65 -8.28 25.26
C SER A 38 8.86 -6.87 24.72
N GLU A 39 8.47 -5.86 25.50
CA GLU A 39 8.56 -4.45 25.11
C GLU A 39 9.99 -3.99 24.78
N ALA A 40 11.01 -4.52 25.45
CA ALA A 40 12.40 -4.20 25.11
C ALA A 40 12.85 -4.87 23.81
N GLN A 41 12.38 -6.10 23.56
CA GLN A 41 12.81 -6.92 22.43
C GLN A 41 12.25 -6.44 21.09
N ILE A 42 11.23 -5.58 21.07
CA ILE A 42 10.69 -5.02 19.82
C ILE A 42 11.71 -4.13 19.10
N PHE A 43 12.80 -3.72 19.76
CA PHE A 43 13.89 -2.95 19.12
C PHE A 43 15.14 -3.79 18.85
N GLU A 44 15.14 -5.08 19.24
CA GLU A 44 16.28 -5.99 19.04
C GLU A 44 16.19 -6.67 17.68
N LYS A 45 16.94 -6.14 16.69
CA LYS A 45 16.90 -6.57 15.29
C LYS A 45 16.87 -8.08 15.07
N ASP A 46 17.81 -8.82 15.64
CA ASP A 46 17.91 -10.27 15.41
C ASP A 46 16.71 -11.04 15.98
N ILE A 47 16.17 -10.58 17.12
CA ILE A 47 15.00 -11.19 17.74
C ILE A 47 13.76 -10.91 16.90
N VAL A 48 13.57 -9.66 16.49
CA VAL A 48 12.43 -9.23 15.67
C VAL A 48 12.42 -9.96 14.33
N LEU A 49 13.56 -10.03 13.63
CA LEU A 49 13.64 -10.71 12.34
C LEU A 49 13.36 -12.21 12.48
N LYS A 50 13.85 -12.85 13.56
CA LYS A 50 13.53 -14.26 13.85
C LYS A 50 12.04 -14.46 14.14
N ALA A 51 11.42 -13.56 14.90
CA ALA A 51 9.98 -13.61 15.18
C ALA A 51 9.16 -13.42 13.89
N ALA A 52 9.50 -12.44 13.06
CA ALA A 52 8.85 -12.19 11.77
C ALA A 52 8.91 -13.41 10.82
N GLN A 53 10.06 -14.11 10.78
CA GLN A 53 10.21 -15.32 9.96
C GLN A 53 9.29 -16.47 10.40
N ASN A 54 8.98 -16.55 11.69
CA ASN A 54 8.10 -17.57 12.28
C ASN A 54 6.61 -17.22 12.11
N SER A 55 6.29 -15.93 11.92
CA SER A 55 4.93 -15.40 11.80
C SER A 55 4.56 -15.16 10.33
N LYS A 56 4.33 -16.23 9.56
CA LYS A 56 3.95 -16.14 8.14
C LYS A 56 2.43 -16.06 7.95
N GLY A 57 2.00 -15.28 6.96
CA GLY A 57 0.59 -15.13 6.58
C GLY A 57 -0.09 -13.93 7.25
N LYS A 58 -1.39 -13.77 7.03
CA LYS A 58 -2.19 -12.67 7.61
C LYS A 58 -2.51 -12.97 9.08
N ASN A 59 -2.34 -11.98 9.97
CA ASN A 59 -2.85 -12.02 11.34
C ASN A 59 -3.90 -10.93 11.54
N LYS A 60 -5.18 -11.33 11.57
CA LYS A 60 -6.33 -10.42 11.74
C LYS A 60 -6.25 -9.58 13.02
N VAL A 61 -5.68 -10.12 14.10
CA VAL A 61 -5.55 -9.40 15.38
C VAL A 61 -4.47 -8.33 15.27
N SER A 62 -3.32 -8.67 14.71
CA SER A 62 -2.25 -7.69 14.42
C SER A 62 -2.76 -6.58 13.49
N ASP A 63 -3.46 -6.97 12.42
CA ASP A 63 -4.03 -6.04 11.45
C ASP A 63 -5.05 -5.09 12.08
N LYS A 64 -5.89 -5.59 12.99
CA LYS A 64 -6.82 -4.76 13.75
C LYS A 64 -6.09 -3.73 14.61
N TYR A 65 -5.12 -4.14 15.42
CA TYR A 65 -4.34 -3.21 16.23
C TYR A 65 -3.60 -2.18 15.39
N PHE A 66 -3.07 -2.60 14.24
CA PHE A 66 -2.43 -1.70 13.29
C PHE A 66 -3.41 -0.63 12.80
N LEU A 67 -4.60 -1.03 12.35
CA LEU A 67 -5.64 -0.11 11.87
C LEU A 67 -6.13 0.83 12.97
N ASP A 68 -6.35 0.32 14.18
CA ASP A 68 -6.75 1.14 15.34
C ASP A 68 -5.64 2.16 15.68
N GLY A 69 -4.36 1.74 15.63
CA GLY A 69 -3.21 2.63 15.86
C GLY A 69 -3.09 3.72 14.80
N VAL A 70 -3.34 3.36 13.54
CA VAL A 70 -3.46 4.30 12.44
C VAL A 70 -4.58 5.32 12.69
N ASP A 71 -5.77 4.89 13.12
CA ASP A 71 -6.87 5.81 13.43
C ASP A 71 -6.50 6.80 14.55
N MET A 72 -5.89 6.30 15.64
CA MET A 72 -5.44 7.16 16.75
C MET A 72 -4.43 8.19 16.28
N TYR A 73 -3.41 7.75 15.53
CA TYR A 73 -2.33 8.62 15.09
C TYR A 73 -2.86 9.70 14.16
N ARG A 74 -3.72 9.31 13.21
CA ARG A 74 -3.95 10.12 12.01
C ARG A 74 -5.26 10.89 12.06
N ASN A 75 -6.30 10.33 12.64
CA ASN A 75 -7.60 11.02 12.76
C ASN A 75 -7.74 11.71 14.10
N LYS A 76 -7.41 10.98 15.18
CA LYS A 76 -7.53 11.52 16.55
C LYS A 76 -6.33 12.36 16.97
N LYS A 77 -5.24 12.32 16.19
CA LYS A 77 -3.99 13.06 16.45
C LYS A 77 -3.43 12.75 17.83
N ASP A 78 -3.54 11.48 18.24
CA ASP A 78 -3.03 10.95 19.50
C ASP A 78 -1.87 9.97 19.23
N PRO A 79 -0.64 10.48 19.04
CA PRO A 79 0.54 9.65 18.81
C PRO A 79 0.88 8.76 20.02
N ALA A 80 0.57 9.18 21.24
CA ALA A 80 0.85 8.37 22.44
C ALA A 80 0.01 7.09 22.42
N LYS A 81 -1.30 7.21 22.14
CA LYS A 81 -2.18 6.04 22.02
C LYS A 81 -1.84 5.19 20.79
N ALA A 82 -1.45 5.82 19.70
CA ALA A 82 -1.00 5.10 18.50
C ALA A 82 0.22 4.21 18.76
N ILE A 83 1.23 4.72 19.50
CA ILE A 83 2.42 3.95 19.89
C ILE A 83 2.02 2.67 20.61
N GLU A 84 1.10 2.74 21.58
CA GLU A 84 0.61 1.55 22.29
C GLU A 84 0.01 0.52 21.33
N LEU A 85 -0.83 0.96 20.39
CA LEU A 85 -1.52 0.09 19.44
C LEU A 85 -0.56 -0.51 18.41
N PHE A 86 0.40 0.27 17.90
CA PHE A 86 1.44 -0.27 17.01
C PHE A 86 2.32 -1.30 17.72
N LYS A 87 2.65 -1.09 18.99
CA LYS A 87 3.33 -2.12 19.81
C LYS A 87 2.49 -3.39 19.95
N GLN A 88 1.18 -3.27 20.22
CA GLN A 88 0.28 -4.44 20.24
C GLN A 88 0.25 -5.18 18.90
N ALA A 89 0.18 -4.45 17.78
CA ALA A 89 0.25 -5.05 16.45
C ALA A 89 1.54 -5.86 16.26
N ILE A 90 2.69 -5.30 16.67
CA ILE A 90 4.01 -5.93 16.59
C ILE A 90 4.12 -7.17 17.50
N PHE A 91 3.56 -7.12 18.71
CA PHE A 91 3.53 -8.28 19.62
C PHE A 91 2.72 -9.45 19.06
N GLU A 92 1.69 -9.17 18.27
CA GLU A 92 0.92 -10.20 17.57
C GLU A 92 1.66 -10.70 16.32
N GLN A 93 2.20 -9.78 15.52
CA GLN A 93 2.98 -10.10 14.34
C GLN A 93 3.89 -8.91 13.99
N PRO A 94 5.23 -9.08 14.00
CA PRO A 94 6.15 -8.07 13.49
C PRO A 94 5.94 -7.85 11.99
N GLN A 95 5.54 -6.64 11.62
CA GLN A 95 5.30 -6.25 10.23
C GLN A 95 6.08 -4.98 9.90
N ALA A 96 6.63 -4.89 8.69
CA ALA A 96 7.39 -3.72 8.25
C ALA A 96 6.57 -2.42 8.38
N ARG A 97 5.28 -2.46 8.01
CA ARG A 97 4.35 -1.33 8.13
C ARG A 97 4.13 -0.88 9.58
N ALA A 98 4.02 -1.82 10.53
CA ALA A 98 3.79 -1.46 11.92
C ALA A 98 5.00 -0.76 12.53
N TYR A 99 6.21 -1.21 12.21
CA TYR A 99 7.45 -0.53 12.60
C TYR A 99 7.62 0.84 11.97
N PHE A 100 7.26 0.98 10.69
CA PHE A 100 7.32 2.28 10.02
C PHE A 100 6.42 3.30 10.72
N GLU A 101 5.16 2.93 11.01
CA GLU A 101 4.21 3.80 11.69
C GLU A 101 4.56 4.07 13.15
N LEU A 102 5.11 3.07 13.84
CA LEU A 102 5.67 3.24 15.18
C LEU A 102 6.80 4.28 15.16
N GLY A 103 7.68 4.23 14.16
CA GLY A 103 8.74 5.23 13.95
C GLY A 103 8.20 6.65 13.80
N ASN A 104 7.13 6.81 13.01
CA ASN A 104 6.47 8.11 12.83
C ASN A 104 5.90 8.65 14.15
N ALA A 105 5.13 7.83 14.88
CA ALA A 105 4.50 8.25 16.12
C ALA A 105 5.53 8.54 17.23
N LEU A 106 6.62 7.77 17.30
CA LEU A 106 7.74 8.01 18.22
C LEU A 106 8.49 9.31 17.88
N ALA A 107 8.72 9.57 16.60
CA ALA A 107 9.32 10.81 16.14
C ALA A 107 8.45 12.01 16.52
N ASP A 108 7.12 11.94 16.36
CA ASP A 108 6.18 12.98 16.78
C ASP A 108 6.20 13.24 18.30
N GLN A 109 6.57 12.24 19.11
CA GLN A 109 6.76 12.35 20.56
C GLN A 109 8.20 12.74 20.97
N GLU A 110 9.06 13.14 20.02
CA GLU A 110 10.49 13.45 20.25
C GLU A 110 11.31 12.28 20.83
N ASN A 111 10.81 11.04 20.76
CA ASN A 111 11.58 9.86 21.12
C ASN A 111 12.41 9.38 19.91
N LEU A 112 13.40 10.21 19.55
CA LEU A 112 14.22 10.04 18.35
C LEU A 112 15.03 8.72 18.32
N PRO A 113 15.62 8.23 19.44
CA PRO A 113 16.36 6.96 19.43
C PRO A 113 15.49 5.74 19.08
N ASP A 114 14.31 5.64 19.69
CA ASP A 114 13.39 4.53 19.41
C ASP A 114 12.77 4.69 18.01
N ALA A 115 12.51 5.92 17.56
CA ALA A 115 12.04 6.19 16.20
C ALA A 115 13.05 5.69 15.15
N ALA A 116 14.34 6.00 15.33
CA ALA A 116 15.40 5.50 14.44
C ALA A 116 15.46 3.96 14.44
N SER A 117 15.37 3.34 15.62
CA SER A 117 15.36 1.88 15.77
C SER A 117 14.15 1.24 15.05
N ALA A 118 12.97 1.84 15.19
CA ALA A 118 11.76 1.40 14.50
C ALA A 118 11.89 1.48 12.98
N TYR A 119 12.39 2.60 12.42
CA TYR A 119 12.60 2.71 10.98
C TYR A 119 13.66 1.73 10.46
N GLN A 120 14.76 1.50 11.20
CA GLN A 120 15.76 0.49 10.82
C GLN A 120 15.17 -0.93 10.79
N LEU A 121 14.24 -1.23 11.69
CA LEU A 121 13.48 -2.49 11.66
C LEU A 121 12.50 -2.55 10.51
N ALA A 122 11.81 -1.45 10.19
CA ALA A 122 10.95 -1.37 9.01
C ALA A 122 11.74 -1.64 7.72
N GLU A 123 12.92 -1.04 7.57
CA GLU A 123 13.85 -1.30 6.47
C GLU A 123 14.28 -2.79 6.44
N ALA A 124 14.70 -3.34 7.58
CA ALA A 124 15.16 -4.72 7.68
C ALA A 124 14.05 -5.76 7.40
N LEU A 125 12.78 -5.38 7.61
CA LEU A 125 11.58 -6.14 7.27
C LEU A 125 11.07 -5.83 5.85
N ASP A 126 11.86 -5.13 5.03
CA ASP A 126 11.59 -4.80 3.63
C ASP A 126 10.40 -3.87 3.41
N TYR A 127 10.22 -2.85 4.26
CA TYR A 127 9.24 -1.78 3.99
C TYR A 127 9.56 -1.09 2.66
N LYS A 128 8.51 -0.90 1.84
CA LYS A 128 8.62 -0.25 0.53
C LYS A 128 7.82 1.06 0.44
N PRO A 129 8.35 2.04 -0.32
CA PRO A 129 9.69 2.02 -0.93
C PRO A 129 10.80 2.27 0.12
N THR A 130 11.98 1.76 -0.16
CA THR A 130 13.15 1.91 0.73
C THR A 130 13.57 3.38 0.87
N SER A 131 13.46 4.18 -0.20
CA SER A 131 13.74 5.63 -0.21
C SER A 131 12.98 6.38 0.90
N LYS A 132 11.72 6.01 1.17
CA LYS A 132 10.88 6.66 2.19
C LYS A 132 11.40 6.42 3.60
N VAL A 133 11.80 5.19 3.91
CA VAL A 133 12.35 4.84 5.23
C VAL A 133 13.68 5.55 5.47
N LEU A 134 14.55 5.54 4.46
CA LEU A 134 15.84 6.23 4.51
C LEU A 134 15.67 7.74 4.70
N TYR A 135 14.70 8.36 4.02
CA TYR A 135 14.41 9.78 4.20
C TYR A 135 13.94 10.10 5.63
N ASN A 136 13.04 9.29 6.19
CA ASN A 136 12.57 9.49 7.57
C ASN A 136 13.70 9.27 8.59
N LEU A 137 14.61 8.32 8.36
CA LEU A 137 15.82 8.16 9.16
C LEU A 137 16.68 9.42 9.10
N ALA A 138 16.87 10.01 7.92
CA ALA A 138 17.61 11.27 7.79
C ALA A 138 16.97 12.42 8.59
N CYS A 139 15.64 12.52 8.55
CA CYS A 139 14.88 13.49 9.37
C CYS A 139 15.10 13.26 10.87
N VAL A 140 14.96 12.03 11.36
CA VAL A 140 15.16 11.69 12.77
C VAL A 140 16.60 12.01 13.23
N TYR A 141 17.60 11.62 12.46
CA TYR A 141 19.01 11.90 12.80
C TYR A 141 19.34 13.38 12.72
N SER A 142 18.74 14.13 11.78
CA SER A 142 18.87 15.58 11.70
C SER A 142 18.31 16.25 12.96
N ARG A 143 17.10 15.87 13.39
CA ARG A 143 16.50 16.36 14.65
C ARG A 143 17.34 16.00 15.86
N ALA A 144 17.94 14.81 15.87
CA ALA A 144 18.85 14.35 16.92
C ALA A 144 20.23 15.04 16.88
N LYS A 145 20.46 15.91 15.89
CA LYS A 145 21.74 16.59 15.61
C LYS A 145 22.90 15.66 15.30
N ASP A 146 22.62 14.42 14.91
CA ASP A 146 23.61 13.49 14.37
C ASP A 146 23.80 13.74 12.88
N ARG A 147 24.71 14.66 12.57
CA ARG A 147 25.00 15.08 11.19
C ARG A 147 25.39 13.90 10.30
N LYS A 148 26.27 13.01 10.78
CA LYS A 148 26.84 11.95 9.94
C LYS A 148 25.77 10.96 9.49
N SER A 149 24.95 10.52 10.44
CA SER A 149 23.85 9.60 10.14
C SER A 149 22.79 10.29 9.27
N ALA A 150 22.44 11.55 9.57
CA ALA A 150 21.46 12.30 8.79
C ALA A 150 21.88 12.46 7.33
N GLU A 151 23.14 12.84 7.09
CA GLU A 151 23.71 12.97 5.74
C GLU A 151 23.74 11.63 5.00
N TYR A 152 24.25 10.57 5.64
CA TYR A 152 24.30 9.23 5.08
C TYR A 152 22.93 8.75 4.62
N TYR A 153 21.92 8.88 5.47
CA TYR A 153 20.57 8.43 5.17
C TYR A 153 19.89 9.31 4.11
N LEU A 154 20.16 10.62 4.07
CA LEU A 154 19.60 11.50 3.04
C LEU A 154 20.18 11.19 1.66
N VAL A 155 21.49 11.01 1.57
CA VAL A 155 22.15 10.62 0.30
C VAL A 155 21.64 9.25 -0.14
N SER A 156 21.60 8.28 0.77
CA SER A 156 21.04 6.94 0.48
C SER A 156 19.60 7.03 0.01
N ALA A 157 18.76 7.86 0.63
CA ALA A 157 17.37 8.04 0.21
C ALA A 157 17.30 8.52 -1.26
N ILE A 158 18.12 9.50 -1.64
CA ILE A 158 18.20 10.02 -3.02
C ILE A 158 18.65 8.92 -3.99
N GLU A 159 19.69 8.17 -3.64
CA GLU A 159 20.21 7.06 -4.45
C GLU A 159 19.18 5.93 -4.63
N PHE A 160 18.33 5.71 -3.63
CA PHE A 160 17.22 4.75 -3.67
C PHE A 160 15.92 5.30 -4.27
N GLY A 161 15.93 6.52 -4.82
CA GLY A 161 14.83 7.07 -5.61
C GLY A 161 14.07 8.25 -4.98
N TYR A 162 14.44 8.67 -3.76
CA TYR A 162 13.83 9.83 -3.13
C TYR A 162 14.13 11.10 -3.93
N SER A 163 13.11 11.62 -4.60
CA SER A 163 13.26 12.65 -5.63
C SER A 163 12.48 13.93 -5.35
N ASN A 164 11.85 14.04 -4.17
CA ASN A 164 11.15 15.26 -3.75
C ASN A 164 12.15 16.34 -3.27
N VAL A 165 12.91 16.89 -4.21
CA VAL A 165 13.96 17.89 -3.95
C VAL A 165 13.41 19.11 -3.21
N LYS A 166 12.22 19.58 -3.59
CA LYS A 166 11.56 20.70 -2.92
C LYS A 166 11.37 20.41 -1.42
N ASN A 167 11.00 19.18 -1.08
CA ASN A 167 10.86 18.80 0.31
C ASN A 167 12.22 18.79 1.04
N ILE A 168 13.27 18.19 0.46
CA ILE A 168 14.62 18.17 1.05
C ILE A 168 15.06 19.58 1.52
N PHE A 169 14.80 20.60 0.69
CA PHE A 169 15.17 21.99 0.97
C PHE A 169 14.20 22.75 1.88
N ALA A 170 13.03 22.21 2.22
CA ALA A 170 11.99 22.90 3.00
C ALA A 170 11.57 22.17 4.29
N ASP A 171 11.85 20.87 4.41
CA ASP A 171 11.38 20.04 5.52
C ASP A 171 11.96 20.48 6.86
N LYS A 172 11.13 20.88 7.82
CA LYS A 172 11.59 21.37 9.13
C LYS A 172 12.47 20.36 9.86
N ASP A 173 12.25 19.06 9.66
CA ASP A 173 13.01 18.02 10.36
C ASP A 173 14.46 17.93 9.87
N LEU A 174 14.73 18.42 8.65
CA LEU A 174 16.06 18.54 8.09
C LEU A 174 16.73 19.90 8.39
N GLU A 175 16.14 20.77 9.22
CA GLU A 175 16.66 22.12 9.48
C GLU A 175 18.11 22.11 9.98
N TYR A 176 18.45 21.24 10.94
CA TYR A 176 19.81 21.09 11.43
C TYR A 176 20.76 20.65 10.32
N LEU A 177 20.42 19.59 9.57
CA LEU A 177 21.28 19.11 8.48
C LEU A 177 21.44 20.17 7.38
N ARG A 178 20.40 20.95 7.06
CA ARG A 178 20.48 22.07 6.11
C ARG A 178 21.39 23.21 6.55
N SER A 179 21.60 23.36 7.86
CA SER A 179 22.47 24.40 8.40
C SER A 179 23.96 24.09 8.23
N THR A 180 24.33 22.89 7.75
CA THR A 180 25.72 22.53 7.50
C THR A 180 26.23 23.13 6.20
N ASP A 181 27.49 23.58 6.19
CA ASP A 181 28.08 24.30 5.06
C ASP A 181 28.12 23.50 3.73
N ASP A 182 28.14 22.18 3.81
CA ASP A 182 28.23 21.25 2.68
C ASP A 182 26.88 20.73 2.18
N PHE A 183 25.78 21.00 2.88
CA PHE A 183 24.46 20.41 2.58
C PHE A 183 24.08 20.53 1.11
N ASN A 184 24.14 21.75 0.57
CA ASN A 184 23.77 22.04 -0.81
C ASN A 184 24.64 21.25 -1.80
N MET A 185 25.94 21.14 -1.52
CA MET A 185 26.88 20.40 -2.36
C MET A 185 26.61 18.90 -2.28
N THR A 186 26.42 18.34 -1.09
CA THR A 186 26.12 16.91 -0.89
C THR A 186 24.83 16.52 -1.61
N VAL A 187 23.74 17.26 -1.37
CA VAL A 187 22.45 17.01 -2.01
C VAL A 187 22.55 17.17 -3.53
N THR A 188 23.16 18.25 -4.02
CA THR A 188 23.33 18.45 -5.48
C THR A 188 24.18 17.35 -6.10
N THR A 189 25.21 16.87 -5.41
CA THR A 189 26.08 15.79 -5.91
C THR A 189 25.31 14.47 -6.01
N ALA A 190 24.62 14.06 -4.94
CA ALA A 190 23.77 12.86 -4.92
C ALA A 190 22.69 12.92 -6.03
N ILE A 191 22.09 14.10 -6.20
CA ILE A 191 21.11 14.38 -7.26
C ILE A 191 21.74 14.38 -8.65
N SER A 192 22.97 14.85 -8.82
CA SER A 192 23.63 14.93 -10.14
C SER A 192 24.06 13.56 -10.69
N GLY A 193 24.30 12.59 -9.81
CA GLY A 193 24.43 11.18 -10.19
C GLY A 193 23.13 10.61 -10.80
N ALA A 194 21.99 11.24 -10.51
CA ALA A 194 20.71 11.02 -11.14
C ALA A 194 20.52 12.02 -12.30
N THR A 195 20.84 11.62 -13.54
CA THR A 195 20.60 12.42 -14.76
C THR A 195 19.18 13.02 -14.77
N ASP A 196 19.06 14.36 -14.65
CA ASP A 196 17.81 15.12 -14.50
C ASP A 196 16.82 14.51 -13.48
N PRO A 197 16.79 15.02 -12.24
CA PRO A 197 15.98 14.44 -11.15
C PRO A 197 14.49 14.40 -11.44
N SER A 198 13.95 15.40 -12.16
CA SER A 198 12.54 15.40 -12.54
C SER A 198 12.25 14.34 -13.59
N LYS A 199 13.14 14.18 -14.56
CA LYS A 199 13.03 13.13 -15.58
C LYS A 199 13.21 11.75 -14.97
N LEU A 200 14.16 11.57 -14.05
CA LEU A 200 14.36 10.32 -13.33
C LEU A 200 13.14 9.98 -12.48
N GLN A 201 12.62 10.93 -11.69
CA GLN A 201 11.42 10.75 -10.89
C GLN A 201 10.23 10.29 -11.73
N TRP A 202 10.00 10.95 -12.87
CA TRP A 202 8.98 10.52 -13.82
C TRP A 202 9.26 9.11 -14.34
N THR A 203 10.49 8.83 -14.76
CA THR A 203 10.90 7.53 -15.29
C THR A 203 10.69 6.42 -14.28
N LEU A 204 11.12 6.58 -13.03
CA LEU A 204 10.90 5.60 -11.96
C LEU A 204 9.40 5.38 -11.74
N PHE A 205 8.64 6.46 -11.57
CA PHE A 205 7.20 6.39 -11.30
C PHE A 205 6.43 5.56 -12.33
N TRP A 206 6.52 5.90 -13.62
CA TRP A 206 5.69 5.21 -14.61
C TRP A 206 6.14 3.76 -14.87
N HIS A 207 7.42 3.43 -14.63
CA HIS A 207 7.93 2.06 -14.77
C HIS A 207 7.44 1.11 -13.66
N GLU A 208 6.95 1.63 -12.53
CA GLU A 208 6.32 0.80 -11.50
C GLU A 208 4.97 0.21 -11.97
N PHE A 209 4.34 0.80 -12.99
CA PHE A 209 3.06 0.33 -13.53
C PHE A 209 3.25 -0.78 -14.57
N LYS A 210 2.76 -1.98 -14.25
CA LYS A 210 2.70 -3.12 -15.18
C LYS A 210 1.63 -2.89 -16.25
N GLN A 211 1.87 -3.37 -17.47
CA GLN A 211 0.88 -3.34 -18.55
C GLN A 211 -0.41 -4.04 -18.11
N VAL A 212 -1.56 -3.38 -18.32
CA VAL A 212 -2.86 -3.97 -17.96
C VAL A 212 -3.24 -5.10 -18.93
N SER A 213 -3.90 -6.13 -18.39
CA SER A 213 -4.54 -7.17 -19.20
C SER A 213 -5.95 -6.72 -19.60
N TYR A 214 -6.25 -6.82 -20.91
CA TYR A 214 -7.54 -6.43 -21.44
C TYR A 214 -8.50 -7.62 -21.67
N PRO A 215 -9.83 -7.42 -21.51
CA PRO A 215 -10.46 -6.22 -20.96
C PRO A 215 -10.21 -6.08 -19.46
N LEU A 216 -9.89 -4.86 -19.00
CA LEU A 216 -9.76 -4.55 -17.58
C LEU A 216 -11.13 -4.15 -17.04
N VAL A 217 -11.60 -4.82 -16.00
CA VAL A 217 -12.86 -4.50 -15.31
C VAL A 217 -12.56 -4.12 -13.87
N LEU A 218 -12.95 -2.91 -13.47
CA LEU A 218 -12.77 -2.36 -12.12
C LEU A 218 -14.13 -2.37 -11.40
N ASP A 219 -14.57 -3.58 -11.04
CA ASP A 219 -15.79 -3.82 -10.27
C ASP A 219 -15.57 -3.65 -8.76
N GLU A 220 -16.62 -3.83 -7.96
CA GLU A 220 -16.59 -3.72 -6.50
C GLU A 220 -15.53 -4.62 -5.84
N ARG A 221 -15.15 -5.73 -6.50
CA ARG A 221 -14.21 -6.74 -5.97
C ARG A 221 -12.81 -6.58 -6.51
N TYR A 222 -12.57 -5.69 -7.48
CA TYR A 222 -11.22 -5.50 -8.01
C TYR A 222 -10.23 -5.08 -6.92
N GLY A 223 -10.69 -4.33 -5.91
CA GLY A 223 -9.89 -3.90 -4.77
C GLY A 223 -9.26 -5.06 -3.98
N ASP A 224 -9.86 -6.24 -3.99
CA ASP A 224 -9.32 -7.43 -3.30
C ASP A 224 -8.04 -7.96 -3.96
N LYS A 225 -7.80 -7.58 -5.22
CA LYS A 225 -6.67 -8.03 -6.04
C LYS A 225 -5.46 -7.10 -5.98
N LEU A 226 -5.60 -5.89 -5.41
CA LEU A 226 -4.52 -4.89 -5.38
C LEU A 226 -3.30 -5.35 -4.57
N GLY A 227 -3.50 -6.27 -3.61
CA GLY A 227 -2.40 -6.83 -2.82
C GLY A 227 -1.63 -5.75 -2.06
N GLU A 228 -0.30 -5.82 -2.13
CA GLU A 228 0.64 -4.89 -1.48
C GLU A 228 1.41 -4.03 -2.50
N ASP A 229 0.84 -3.82 -3.70
CA ASP A 229 1.48 -3.03 -4.77
C ASP A 229 1.18 -1.53 -4.60
N TYR A 230 1.79 -0.93 -3.57
CA TYR A 230 1.55 0.45 -3.15
C TYR A 230 2.30 1.48 -4.01
N ILE A 231 1.68 2.64 -4.22
CA ILE A 231 2.33 3.83 -4.77
C ILE A 231 2.91 4.64 -3.62
N SER A 232 4.21 4.92 -3.70
CA SER A 232 4.90 5.80 -2.76
C SER A 232 4.35 7.22 -2.74
N TYR A 233 4.25 7.80 -1.55
CA TYR A 233 3.93 9.23 -1.38
C TYR A 233 5.00 10.17 -1.96
N GLU A 234 6.21 9.69 -2.27
CA GLU A 234 7.21 10.50 -2.97
C GLU A 234 6.75 10.92 -4.38
N TYR A 235 5.76 10.21 -4.93
CA TYR A 235 5.10 10.51 -6.20
C TYR A 235 3.87 11.42 -6.06
N GLU A 236 3.71 12.14 -4.95
CA GLU A 236 2.63 13.14 -4.72
C GLU A 236 2.54 14.19 -5.84
N ARG A 237 3.64 14.40 -6.58
CA ARG A 237 3.66 15.28 -7.75
C ARG A 237 2.71 14.78 -8.84
N PHE A 238 2.64 13.47 -9.04
CA PHE A 238 1.86 12.80 -10.08
C PHE A 238 0.49 12.37 -9.54
N VAL A 239 0.43 11.82 -8.32
CA VAL A 239 -0.83 11.40 -7.69
C VAL A 239 -1.43 12.56 -6.89
N ALA A 240 -2.26 13.37 -7.55
CA ALA A 240 -2.81 14.60 -6.96
C ALA A 240 -3.57 14.37 -5.63
N GLU A 241 -4.22 13.22 -5.49
CA GLU A 241 -5.02 12.84 -4.32
C GLU A 241 -4.17 12.69 -3.04
N MET A 242 -2.83 12.61 -3.17
CA MET A 242 -1.91 12.68 -2.03
C MET A 242 -1.79 14.09 -1.44
N ARG A 243 -2.14 15.14 -2.20
CA ARG A 243 -1.95 16.55 -1.81
C ARG A 243 -3.21 17.26 -1.32
N ASP A 244 -4.39 16.75 -1.67
CA ASP A 244 -5.68 17.43 -1.45
C ASP A 244 -6.19 17.38 0.00
N ASN A 245 -5.41 16.82 0.94
CA ASN A 245 -5.77 16.77 2.35
C ASN A 245 -5.26 18.02 3.09
N GLU A 246 -6.12 19.04 3.16
CA GLU A 246 -5.91 20.24 3.97
C GLU A 246 -5.55 19.86 5.42
N LYS A 247 -4.41 20.40 5.89
CA LYS A 247 -3.72 20.20 7.19
C LYS A 247 -2.68 19.08 7.19
N PHE A 248 -1.43 19.46 6.92
CA PHE A 248 -0.18 18.90 7.46
C PHE A 248 -0.27 17.53 8.14
N SER A 249 -0.71 16.53 7.40
CA SER A 249 -0.58 15.13 7.77
C SER A 249 -0.10 14.49 6.49
N ARG A 250 1.22 14.44 6.33
CA ARG A 250 1.87 13.67 5.26
C ARG A 250 1.51 12.20 5.29
N GLU A 251 0.67 11.76 6.21
CA GLU A 251 0.49 10.39 6.57
C GLU A 251 -0.96 10.14 6.99
N VAL A 252 -1.41 8.97 6.55
CA VAL A 252 -2.73 8.44 6.18
C VAL A 252 -4.07 9.07 6.55
N GLY A 253 -4.91 9.00 5.53
CA GLY A 253 -6.16 8.25 5.59
C GLY A 253 -6.33 7.27 4.42
N PHE A 254 -5.35 7.24 3.53
CA PHE A 254 -5.48 6.69 2.20
C PHE A 254 -4.26 5.87 1.82
N GLU A 255 -4.51 4.75 1.17
CA GLU A 255 -3.53 3.91 0.49
C GLU A 255 -3.69 4.08 -1.01
N PHE A 256 -2.57 4.15 -1.72
CA PHE A 256 -2.52 4.33 -3.17
C PHE A 256 -1.92 3.09 -3.78
N TYR A 257 -2.50 2.57 -4.87
CA TYR A 257 -2.06 1.31 -5.47
C TYR A 257 -1.89 1.42 -6.97
N HIS A 258 -0.88 0.73 -7.49
CA HIS A 258 -0.73 0.51 -8.91
C HIS A 258 -1.89 -0.38 -9.41
N VAL A 259 -2.60 0.06 -10.45
CA VAL A 259 -3.56 -0.79 -11.18
C VAL A 259 -2.93 -1.22 -12.50
N GLY A 260 -2.33 -0.27 -13.22
CA GLY A 260 -1.42 -0.59 -14.33
C GLY A 260 -1.31 0.49 -15.39
N LEU A 261 -0.51 0.18 -16.40
CA LEU A 261 -0.21 0.99 -17.57
C LEU A 261 -1.22 0.67 -18.68
N ALA A 262 -2.15 1.58 -18.94
CA ALA A 262 -3.20 1.43 -19.95
C ALA A 262 -2.71 1.78 -21.36
N LYS A 263 -1.89 2.81 -21.50
CA LYS A 263 -1.32 3.21 -22.80
C LYS A 263 0.12 3.64 -22.61
N ASN A 264 1.01 3.12 -23.46
CA ASN A 264 2.42 3.47 -23.46
C ASN A 264 2.85 3.88 -24.86
N SER A 265 3.18 5.16 -25.03
CA SER A 265 3.78 5.70 -26.25
C SER A 265 4.90 6.67 -25.88
N ASP A 266 5.77 7.02 -26.82
CA ASP A 266 6.89 7.93 -26.54
C ASP A 266 6.42 9.29 -26.01
N SER A 267 5.27 9.78 -26.49
CA SER A 267 4.71 11.08 -26.12
C SER A 267 3.75 11.04 -24.94
N ILE A 268 3.08 9.91 -24.68
CA ILE A 268 2.00 9.80 -23.69
C ILE A 268 2.12 8.49 -22.91
N LYS A 269 2.02 8.60 -21.58
CA LYS A 269 1.78 7.48 -20.68
C LYS A 269 0.40 7.64 -20.05
N THR A 270 -0.45 6.63 -20.17
CA THR A 270 -1.74 6.58 -19.48
C THR A 270 -1.69 5.50 -18.41
N LEU A 271 -1.76 5.93 -17.15
CA LEU A 271 -1.66 5.10 -15.95
C LEU A 271 -3.03 4.96 -15.30
N ILE A 272 -3.24 3.87 -14.57
CA ILE A 272 -4.39 3.66 -13.70
C ILE A 272 -3.88 3.38 -12.30
N TYR A 273 -4.40 4.10 -11.32
CA TYR A 273 -4.16 3.83 -9.91
C TYR A 273 -5.45 3.80 -9.11
N ALA A 274 -5.39 3.11 -7.97
CA ALA A 274 -6.47 3.06 -7.01
C ALA A 274 -6.14 3.92 -5.79
N VAL A 275 -7.17 4.50 -5.18
CA VAL A 275 -7.13 5.24 -3.92
C VAL A 275 -8.09 4.57 -2.97
N ARG A 276 -7.61 4.12 -1.82
CA ARG A 276 -8.40 3.43 -0.80
C ARG A 276 -8.37 4.24 0.48
N ASN A 277 -9.53 4.59 1.02
CA ASN A 277 -9.61 5.16 2.35
C ASN A 277 -9.55 4.03 3.40
N VAL A 278 -8.75 4.18 4.44
CA VAL A 278 -8.46 3.15 5.46
C VAL A 278 -8.91 3.55 6.87
N ILE A 279 -9.71 4.63 7.00
CA ILE A 279 -9.95 5.30 8.28
C ILE A 279 -11.10 4.71 9.12
N MET A 280 -12.09 4.00 8.57
CA MET A 280 -13.31 3.66 9.32
C MET A 280 -13.76 2.21 9.10
N GLY A 281 -13.75 1.41 10.19
CA GLY A 281 -14.43 0.12 10.34
C GLY A 281 -14.82 -0.57 9.03
N GLY A 282 -13.83 -1.13 8.34
CA GLY A 282 -13.96 -1.77 7.04
C GLY A 282 -13.23 -1.02 5.92
N THR A 283 -13.10 -1.68 4.77
CA THR A 283 -12.39 -1.13 3.62
C THR A 283 -13.42 -0.69 2.56
N PRO A 284 -13.71 0.61 2.41
CA PRO A 284 -14.57 1.07 1.32
C PRO A 284 -14.01 0.59 -0.04
N PRO A 285 -14.89 0.37 -1.03
CA PRO A 285 -14.42 0.10 -2.38
C PRO A 285 -13.47 1.22 -2.86
N PRO A 286 -12.35 0.89 -3.53
CA PRO A 286 -11.40 1.91 -3.94
C PRO A 286 -11.98 2.85 -5.00
N GLU A 287 -11.51 4.08 -5.00
CA GLU A 287 -11.63 4.96 -6.14
C GLU A 287 -10.58 4.59 -7.18
N TYR A 288 -10.94 4.59 -8.46
CA TYR A 288 -10.01 4.30 -9.54
C TYR A 288 -9.89 5.47 -10.51
N TYR A 289 -8.67 5.92 -10.72
CA TYR A 289 -8.35 7.03 -11.62
C TYR A 289 -7.58 6.52 -12.81
N ILE A 290 -8.00 6.90 -14.02
CA ILE A 290 -7.18 6.81 -15.22
C ILE A 290 -6.61 8.20 -15.52
N VAL A 291 -5.31 8.27 -15.78
CA VAL A 291 -4.57 9.53 -15.85
C VAL A 291 -3.57 9.49 -16.98
N SER A 292 -3.62 10.49 -17.86
CA SER A 292 -2.67 10.65 -18.96
C SER A 292 -1.64 11.71 -18.62
N TYR A 293 -0.37 11.41 -18.87
CA TYR A 293 0.75 12.33 -18.76
C TYR A 293 1.51 12.41 -20.08
N ASP A 294 2.17 13.53 -20.32
CA ASP A 294 3.13 13.65 -21.42
C ASP A 294 4.42 12.87 -21.13
N GLY A 295 5.34 12.85 -22.10
CA GLY A 295 6.64 12.16 -21.98
C GLY A 295 7.53 12.67 -20.84
N HIS A 296 7.18 13.77 -20.18
CA HIS A 296 7.92 14.38 -19.08
C HIS A 296 7.17 14.31 -17.73
N GLY A 297 6.03 13.61 -17.68
CA GLY A 297 5.25 13.47 -16.45
C GLY A 297 4.38 14.68 -16.13
N LYS A 298 4.13 15.58 -17.09
CA LYS A 298 3.13 16.64 -16.95
C LYS A 298 1.75 16.05 -17.17
N LEU A 299 0.82 16.33 -16.27
CA LEU A 299 -0.58 15.91 -16.38
C LEU A 299 -1.20 16.49 -17.67
N ILE A 300 -1.81 15.61 -18.47
CA ILE A 300 -2.63 15.96 -19.64
C ILE A 300 -4.09 15.97 -19.22
N ASP A 301 -4.58 14.84 -18.67
CA ASP A 301 -5.98 14.68 -18.28
C ASP A 301 -6.13 13.60 -17.21
N LYS A 302 -7.24 13.61 -16.47
CA LYS A 302 -7.57 12.68 -15.37
C LYS A 302 -9.07 12.41 -15.33
N LEU A 303 -9.45 11.15 -15.17
CA LEU A 303 -10.84 10.74 -15.05
C LEU A 303 -11.03 9.73 -13.90
N LEU A 304 -12.02 9.98 -13.04
CA LEU A 304 -12.51 9.00 -12.07
C LEU A 304 -13.40 7.99 -12.80
N ILE A 305 -12.96 6.73 -12.84
CA ILE A 305 -13.60 5.67 -13.64
C ILE A 305 -14.18 4.53 -12.79
N GLY A 306 -13.83 4.43 -11.52
CA GLY A 306 -14.36 3.41 -10.61
C GLY A 306 -14.53 3.92 -9.19
N GLY A 307 -15.45 3.31 -8.43
CA GLY A 307 -15.80 3.73 -7.07
C GLY A 307 -16.63 5.01 -7.02
N HIS A 308 -16.66 5.66 -5.85
CA HIS A 308 -17.27 6.98 -5.62
C HIS A 308 -16.46 7.80 -4.63
N LYS A 309 -16.56 9.13 -4.70
CA LYS A 309 -15.98 10.01 -3.68
C LYS A 309 -16.88 10.19 -2.46
N LYS A 310 -18.19 10.09 -2.68
CA LYS A 310 -19.24 10.28 -1.68
C LYS A 310 -20.34 9.25 -1.93
N LEU A 311 -20.97 8.76 -0.87
CA LEU A 311 -22.11 7.83 -0.98
C LEU A 311 -23.28 8.42 -1.78
N SER A 312 -23.42 9.74 -1.81
CA SER A 312 -24.45 10.44 -2.58
C SER A 312 -24.20 10.41 -4.10
N GLU A 313 -22.98 10.07 -4.54
CA GLU A 313 -22.64 9.96 -5.95
C GLU A 313 -22.88 8.53 -6.46
N PRO A 314 -23.17 8.34 -7.76
CA PRO A 314 -23.23 7.01 -8.33
C PRO A 314 -21.90 6.26 -8.19
N PHE A 315 -21.99 4.99 -7.79
CA PHE A 315 -20.87 4.08 -7.83
C PHE A 315 -20.48 3.77 -9.28
N ARG A 316 -19.19 3.83 -9.59
CA ARG A 316 -18.66 3.64 -10.95
C ARG A 316 -18.02 2.26 -11.09
N VAL A 317 -18.31 1.59 -12.21
CA VAL A 317 -17.61 0.37 -12.63
C VAL A 317 -17.04 0.60 -14.03
N ALA A 318 -15.71 0.58 -14.14
CA ALA A 318 -15.05 0.74 -15.43
C ALA A 318 -14.89 -0.61 -16.14
N LYS A 319 -15.07 -0.61 -17.45
CA LYS A 319 -14.53 -1.62 -18.37
C LYS A 319 -13.68 -0.92 -19.43
N ILE A 320 -12.42 -1.32 -19.53
CA ILE A 320 -11.46 -0.75 -20.47
C ILE A 320 -11.05 -1.83 -21.47
N THR A 321 -11.00 -1.47 -22.74
CA THR A 321 -10.57 -2.35 -23.84
C THR A 321 -9.25 -1.90 -24.45
N GLU A 322 -8.59 -2.79 -25.18
CA GLU A 322 -7.26 -2.58 -25.76
C GLU A 322 -7.18 -1.36 -26.69
N ASN A 323 -8.28 -1.03 -27.38
CA ASN A 323 -8.36 0.15 -28.25
C ASN A 323 -8.56 1.48 -27.48
N GLY A 324 -8.49 1.48 -26.15
CA GLY A 324 -8.62 2.68 -25.33
C GLY A 324 -10.05 3.18 -25.15
N ASN A 325 -11.07 2.36 -25.47
CA ASN A 325 -12.45 2.65 -25.07
C ASN A 325 -12.61 2.35 -23.57
N ILE A 326 -13.33 3.24 -22.89
CA ILE A 326 -13.63 3.16 -21.47
C ILE A 326 -15.15 3.25 -21.33
N GLU A 327 -15.76 2.18 -20.84
CA GLU A 327 -17.16 2.15 -20.45
C GLU A 327 -17.25 2.33 -18.93
N VAL A 328 -18.00 3.32 -18.47
CA VAL A 328 -18.22 3.56 -17.03
C VAL A 328 -19.69 3.33 -16.74
N GLY A 329 -20.01 2.19 -16.13
CA GLY A 329 -21.35 1.92 -15.59
C GLY A 329 -21.56 2.70 -14.29
N LEU A 330 -22.73 3.33 -14.15
CA LEU A 330 -23.14 4.08 -12.97
C LEU A 330 -24.23 3.31 -12.22
N PHE A 331 -24.04 3.14 -10.92
CA PHE A 331 -24.93 2.36 -10.06
C PHE A 331 -25.33 3.15 -8.82
N SER A 332 -26.58 2.98 -8.39
CA SER A 332 -26.99 3.33 -7.04
C SER A 332 -26.75 2.14 -6.14
N GLN A 333 -26.07 2.33 -5.01
CA GLN A 333 -25.80 1.27 -4.04
C GLN A 333 -26.54 1.54 -2.73
N VAL A 334 -27.14 0.51 -2.17
CA VAL A 334 -27.82 0.56 -0.85
C VAL A 334 -27.19 -0.50 0.04
N TYR A 335 -26.67 -0.06 1.17
CA TYR A 335 -26.10 -0.92 2.20
C TYR A 335 -27.11 -1.17 3.31
N LYS A 336 -26.93 -2.28 4.04
CA LYS A 336 -27.82 -2.71 5.14
C LYS A 336 -27.87 -1.69 6.27
N LYS A 337 -26.75 -1.02 6.53
CA LYS A 337 -26.60 0.11 7.44
C LYS A 337 -25.99 1.29 6.70
N ASN A 338 -26.17 2.52 7.20
CA ASN A 338 -25.55 3.71 6.61
C ASN A 338 -24.00 3.64 6.75
N PRO A 339 -23.22 3.50 5.66
CA PRO A 339 -21.76 3.40 5.76
C PRO A 339 -21.07 4.66 6.30
N GLU A 340 -21.71 5.83 6.22
CA GLU A 340 -21.18 7.06 6.83
C GLU A 340 -21.27 7.04 8.36
N GLU A 341 -22.20 6.27 8.93
CA GLU A 341 -22.41 6.17 10.38
C GLU A 341 -21.77 4.90 10.97
N GLU A 342 -21.88 3.79 10.25
CA GLU A 342 -21.57 2.44 10.77
C GLU A 342 -20.36 1.79 10.08
N GLY A 343 -19.78 2.44 9.07
CA GLY A 343 -18.68 1.89 8.29
C GLY A 343 -19.10 0.79 7.30
N TYR A 344 -18.10 0.12 6.72
CA TYR A 344 -18.27 -0.92 5.70
C TYR A 344 -18.07 -2.34 6.25
N GLU A 345 -17.47 -2.50 7.43
CA GLU A 345 -17.24 -3.78 8.09
C GLU A 345 -18.57 -4.39 8.53
N ASP A 346 -18.76 -5.67 8.18
CA ASP A 346 -20.01 -6.40 8.39
C ASP A 346 -21.28 -5.68 7.87
N ASN A 347 -21.10 -4.74 6.94
CA ASN A 347 -22.18 -3.97 6.33
C ASN A 347 -22.44 -4.45 4.90
N GLU A 348 -23.42 -5.33 4.76
CA GLU A 348 -23.76 -5.97 3.50
C GLU A 348 -24.34 -4.98 2.48
N LEU A 349 -23.85 -5.05 1.23
CA LEU A 349 -24.47 -4.39 0.08
C LEU A 349 -25.77 -5.11 -0.28
N VAL A 350 -26.91 -4.45 -0.03
CA VAL A 350 -28.25 -5.01 -0.23
C VAL A 350 -28.72 -4.87 -1.67
N GLU A 351 -28.44 -3.72 -2.29
CA GLU A 351 -28.86 -3.43 -3.66
C GLU A 351 -27.77 -2.70 -4.43
N SER A 352 -27.56 -3.09 -5.69
CA SER A 352 -26.79 -2.33 -6.68
C SER A 352 -27.62 -2.20 -7.95
N LYS A 353 -28.16 -1.00 -8.19
CA LYS A 353 -29.08 -0.72 -9.31
C LYS A 353 -28.38 0.07 -10.39
N PHE A 354 -28.32 -0.47 -11.60
CA PHE A 354 -27.82 0.24 -12.77
C PHE A 354 -28.66 1.49 -13.06
N LEU A 355 -27.99 2.64 -13.21
CA LEU A 355 -28.59 3.93 -13.52
C LEU A 355 -28.39 4.29 -14.98
N ASN A 356 -27.13 4.34 -15.42
CA ASN A 356 -26.75 4.71 -16.77
C ASN A 356 -25.32 4.22 -17.07
N LYS A 357 -24.86 4.40 -18.31
CA LYS A 357 -23.48 4.15 -18.73
C LYS A 357 -22.93 5.36 -19.47
N GLU A 358 -21.68 5.67 -19.20
CA GLU A 358 -20.91 6.68 -19.91
C GLU A 358 -19.82 6.01 -20.75
N PHE A 359 -19.52 6.61 -21.91
CA PHE A 359 -18.50 6.11 -22.82
C PHE A 359 -17.43 7.17 -22.99
N TYR A 360 -16.17 6.77 -22.91
CA TYR A 360 -15.02 7.63 -23.14
C TYR A 360 -14.04 6.93 -24.08
N ALA A 361 -13.23 7.72 -24.79
CA ALA A 361 -12.08 7.21 -25.52
C ALA A 361 -10.83 8.03 -25.17
N ILE A 362 -9.69 7.36 -25.14
CA ILE A 362 -8.39 8.01 -25.01
C ILE A 362 -8.00 8.54 -26.39
N SER A 363 -8.02 9.87 -26.55
CA SER A 363 -7.62 10.53 -27.78
C SER A 363 -6.11 10.39 -28.07
N GLY A 364 -5.70 10.77 -29.28
CA GLY A 364 -4.31 10.67 -29.72
C GLY A 364 -3.34 11.53 -28.91
N ASP A 365 -3.82 12.65 -28.35
CA ASP A 365 -3.06 13.58 -27.51
C ASP A 365 -3.20 13.28 -26.01
N GLY A 366 -3.94 12.24 -25.63
CA GLY A 366 -4.04 11.73 -24.27
C GLY A 366 -5.27 12.17 -23.48
N HIS A 367 -6.11 13.08 -24.00
CA HIS A 367 -7.35 13.49 -23.33
C HIS A 367 -8.42 12.40 -23.33
N PHE A 368 -9.24 12.36 -22.28
CA PHE A 368 -10.38 11.46 -22.14
C PHE A 368 -11.64 12.12 -22.71
N VAL A 369 -11.99 11.74 -23.95
CA VAL A 369 -13.11 12.36 -24.67
C VAL A 369 -14.38 11.56 -24.43
N LYS A 370 -15.38 12.17 -23.79
CA LYS A 370 -16.72 11.59 -23.66
C LYS A 370 -17.32 11.36 -25.05
N LYS A 371 -17.87 10.18 -25.26
CA LYS A 371 -18.57 9.78 -26.48
C LYS A 371 -20.06 9.74 -26.19
N ASP A 372 -20.84 10.22 -27.15
CA ASP A 372 -22.26 9.94 -27.16
C ASP A 372 -22.44 8.43 -27.25
N ALA A 373 -23.38 7.88 -26.47
CA ALA A 373 -23.77 6.49 -26.63
C ALA A 373 -24.10 6.27 -28.09
N LEU A 374 -23.40 5.34 -28.77
CA LEU A 374 -23.71 4.98 -30.15
C LEU A 374 -25.21 4.64 -30.21
N LEU A 375 -26.00 5.56 -30.76
CA LEU A 375 -27.38 5.33 -31.15
C LEU A 375 -27.36 4.30 -32.28
N GLY A 376 -27.30 3.02 -31.94
CA GLY A 376 -27.31 1.98 -32.96
C GLY A 376 -26.69 0.67 -32.54
N MET A 377 -27.46 -0.13 -31.79
CA MET A 377 -27.77 -1.52 -32.15
C MET A 377 -28.82 -2.01 -31.14
N ARG A 378 -30.10 -1.83 -31.52
CA ARG A 378 -31.17 -2.66 -30.96
C ARG A 378 -30.93 -4.07 -31.52
N PHE A 379 -30.66 -5.03 -30.64
CA PHE A 379 -30.73 -6.45 -30.98
C PHE A 379 -32.16 -6.88 -31.18
#